data_AF-A0AAW2D223-F1
#
_entry.id   AF-A0AAW2D223-F1
#
_cell.length_a   1.000
_cell.length_b   1.000
_cell.length_c   1.000
_cell.angle_alpha   90.00
_cell.angle_beta   90.00
_cell.angle_gamma   90.00
#
_symmetry.space_group_name_H-M   'P 1'
#
loop_
_entity.id
_entity.type
_entity.pdbx_description
1 polymer ?
#
loop_
_entity_poly.entity_id
_entity_poly.type
_entity_poly.pdbx_seq_one_letter_code
_entity_poly.pdbx_strand_id
1 'polypeptide(L)'
;MAEGFLEQVKGSTPEEVADNYLVELVFGNLLQVVERNEFGRPKIFKMHDLLRELALSISEKEKFGVVHDVGEEMKVCKAHRLSIHKTNGEVKSFMGRLLNLQTLNIIGTKIETIPRGVGKLQNLRNLFMFRYTRNWNDFRYFVGMQPPSNIVQLKNLSSLCCIEANNDVKRKMQSMTQLTSFAISNVKATDEMDLCIAIQNMSLLTVLTILVANEEETLRMDALSSPPPNIQKLSLTGKLEKVPQWFCSLQRLTFLYLHWSRLDEDLLPQIAALPNLRRLKLINGYVGKRLCFSIAMKHGCVSRLGCGCGTRQFLKK
;
A
#
# COMPACT_ATOMS: atom_id res chain seq x y z
N MET A 1 1.97 7.53 9.28
CA MET A 1 2.13 6.08 9.50
C MET A 1 3.57 5.62 9.28
N ALA A 2 4.07 5.56 8.03
CA ALA A 2 5.38 4.97 7.74
C ALA A 2 6.58 5.64 8.44
N GLU A 3 6.47 6.92 8.77
CA GLU A 3 7.54 7.69 9.40
C GLU A 3 7.38 7.88 10.91
N GLY A 4 6.39 7.23 11.53
CA GLY A 4 6.23 7.27 12.99
C GLY A 4 5.66 8.56 13.57
N PHE A 5 5.14 9.48 12.75
CA PHE A 5 4.51 10.71 13.24
C PHE A 5 3.19 10.54 14.00
N LEU A 6 2.62 9.33 13.99
CA LEU A 6 1.38 9.07 14.69
C LEU A 6 1.69 8.57 16.09
N GLU A 7 1.06 9.18 17.08
CA GLU A 7 1.11 8.68 18.44
C GLU A 7 0.39 7.33 18.58
N GLN A 8 0.90 6.49 19.47
CA GLN A 8 0.22 5.24 19.82
C GLN A 8 -0.85 5.52 20.87
N VAL A 9 -2.11 5.58 20.43
CA VAL A 9 -3.26 5.75 21.33
C VAL A 9 -3.88 4.39 21.63
N LYS A 10 -3.94 4.02 22.91
CA LYS A 10 -4.50 2.73 23.35
C LYS A 10 -5.97 2.63 22.91
N GLY A 11 -6.30 1.55 22.20
CA GLY A 11 -7.66 1.27 21.70
C GLY A 11 -7.95 1.79 20.29
N SER A 12 -7.14 2.73 19.78
CA SER A 12 -7.29 3.32 18.45
C SER A 12 -6.35 2.64 17.45
N THR A 13 -6.79 2.49 16.20
CA THR A 13 -5.87 2.09 15.13
C THR A 13 -5.05 3.28 14.62
N PRO A 14 -3.89 3.06 13.99
CA PRO A 14 -3.14 4.14 13.36
C PRO A 14 -3.95 4.95 12.34
N GLU A 15 -4.94 4.34 11.67
CA GLU A 15 -5.82 5.05 10.73
C GLU A 15 -6.79 5.96 11.46
N GLU A 16 -7.34 5.54 12.60
CA GLU A 16 -8.23 6.37 13.40
C GLU A 16 -7.47 7.57 13.98
N VAL A 17 -6.25 7.34 14.46
CA VAL A 17 -5.36 8.44 14.90
C VAL A 17 -5.02 9.36 13.73
N ALA A 18 -4.70 8.82 12.56
CA ALA A 18 -4.43 9.62 11.36
C ALA A 18 -5.66 10.41 10.88
N ASP A 19 -6.85 9.78 10.90
CA ASP A 19 -8.12 10.41 10.54
C ASP A 19 -8.41 11.57 11.52
N ASN A 20 -8.12 11.42 12.82
CA ASN A 20 -8.26 12.48 13.83
C ASN A 20 -7.29 13.64 13.58
N TYR A 21 -6.01 13.38 13.29
CA TYR A 21 -5.06 14.44 12.94
C TYR A 21 -5.50 15.21 11.70
N LEU A 22 -6.03 14.52 10.67
CA LEU A 22 -6.59 15.21 9.50
C LEU A 22 -7.78 16.10 9.86
N VAL A 23 -8.64 15.65 10.78
CA VAL A 23 -9.77 16.43 11.28
C VAL A 23 -9.29 17.66 12.05
N GLU A 24 -8.27 17.53 12.90
CA GLU A 24 -7.65 18.65 13.61
C GLU A 24 -7.03 19.68 12.66
N LEU A 25 -6.32 19.23 11.62
CA LEU A 25 -5.77 20.11 10.58
C LEU A 25 -6.86 20.86 9.81
N VAL A 26 -8.03 20.24 9.61
CA VAL A 26 -9.19 20.89 8.99
C VAL A 26 -9.80 21.93 9.94
N PHE A 27 -10.02 21.58 11.21
CA PHE A 27 -10.56 22.52 12.20
C PHE A 27 -9.61 23.70 12.46
N GLY A 28 -8.30 23.48 12.37
CA GLY A 28 -7.28 24.53 12.42
C GLY A 28 -7.17 25.38 11.15
N ASN A 29 -8.02 25.15 10.14
CA ASN A 29 -7.98 25.81 8.82
C ASN A 29 -6.64 25.63 8.08
N LEU A 30 -5.84 24.62 8.43
CA LEU A 30 -4.60 24.29 7.73
C LEU A 30 -4.87 23.50 6.46
N LEU A 31 -5.96 22.73 6.45
CA LEU A 31 -6.46 21.97 5.32
C LEU A 31 -7.94 22.27 5.08
N GLN A 32 -8.33 22.41 3.82
CA GLN A 32 -9.72 22.50 3.38
C GLN A 32 -10.15 21.18 2.75
N VAL A 33 -11.31 20.66 3.12
CA VAL A 33 -11.88 19.46 2.47
C VAL A 33 -12.44 19.86 1.11
N VAL A 34 -11.91 19.27 0.04
CA VAL A 34 -12.36 19.48 -1.35
C VAL A 34 -13.39 18.45 -1.76
N GLU A 35 -13.15 17.19 -1.42
CA GLU A 35 -14.02 16.08 -1.78
C GLU A 35 -14.19 15.16 -0.57
N ARG A 36 -15.43 14.74 -0.34
CA ARG A 36 -15.76 13.66 0.60
C ARG A 36 -16.11 12.41 -0.20
N ASN A 37 -15.80 11.25 0.37
CA ASN A 37 -16.20 9.98 -0.22
C ASN A 37 -17.70 9.71 -0.01
N GLU A 38 -18.19 8.61 -0.58
CA GLU A 38 -19.58 8.13 -0.49
C GLU A 38 -20.09 7.96 0.96
N PHE A 39 -19.19 7.90 1.95
CA PHE A 39 -19.50 7.76 3.38
C PHE A 39 -19.36 9.08 4.15
N GLY A 40 -19.22 10.21 3.44
CA GLY A 40 -19.05 11.53 4.04
C GLY A 40 -17.66 11.77 4.66
N ARG A 41 -16.70 10.84 4.55
CA ARG A 41 -15.34 11.04 5.06
C ARG A 41 -14.52 11.89 4.10
N PRO A 42 -13.70 12.85 4.57
CA PRO A 42 -12.78 13.59 3.72
C PRO A 42 -11.87 12.67 2.92
N LYS A 43 -11.75 12.95 1.62
CA LYS A 43 -10.95 12.15 0.67
C LYS A 43 -9.88 12.99 -0.01
N ILE A 44 -10.24 14.21 -0.43
CA ILE A 44 -9.31 15.16 -1.04
C ILE A 44 -9.28 16.42 -0.18
N PHE A 45 -8.06 16.88 0.10
CA PHE A 45 -7.80 18.10 0.86
C PHE A 45 -7.02 19.08 -0.01
N LYS A 46 -7.17 20.36 0.28
CA LYS A 46 -6.39 21.45 -0.30
C LYS A 46 -5.80 22.29 0.82
N MET A 47 -4.53 22.63 0.71
CA MET A 47 -3.90 23.63 1.56
C MET A 47 -4.00 25.00 0.86
N HIS A 48 -4.20 26.06 1.63
CA HIS A 48 -4.17 27.43 1.09
C HIS A 48 -2.76 27.77 0.58
N ASP A 49 -2.65 28.59 -0.48
CA ASP A 49 -1.37 28.84 -1.15
C ASP A 49 -0.34 29.49 -0.21
N LEU A 50 -0.75 30.47 0.62
CA LEU A 50 0.11 31.07 1.66
C LEU A 50 0.62 30.05 2.68
N LEU A 51 -0.23 29.12 3.13
CA LEU A 51 0.18 28.06 4.06
C LEU A 51 1.13 27.07 3.39
N ARG A 52 0.90 26.78 2.11
CA ARG A 52 1.79 25.95 1.30
C ARG A 52 3.17 26.60 1.16
N GLU A 53 3.24 27.88 0.85
CA GLU A 53 4.51 28.62 0.76
C GLU A 53 5.25 28.66 2.11
N LEU A 54 4.53 28.91 3.20
CA LEU A 54 5.09 28.85 4.55
C LEU A 54 5.62 27.44 4.88
N ALA A 55 4.85 26.39 4.58
CA ALA A 55 5.25 25.01 4.80
C ALA A 55 6.48 24.62 3.99
N LEU A 56 6.58 25.08 2.74
CA LEU A 56 7.76 24.88 1.90
C LEU A 56 8.99 25.59 2.47
N SER A 57 8.84 26.84 2.89
CA SER A 57 9.92 27.62 3.52
C SER A 57 10.44 26.97 4.80
N ILE A 58 9.54 26.52 5.69
CA ILE A 58 9.92 25.80 6.91
C ILE A 58 10.59 24.47 6.55
N SER A 59 10.03 23.71 5.59
CA SER A 59 10.60 22.43 5.16
C SER A 59 12.01 22.55 4.62
N GLU A 60 12.31 23.61 3.86
CA GLU A 60 13.66 23.89 3.36
C GLU A 60 14.62 24.27 4.48
N LYS A 61 14.23 25.20 5.36
CA LYS A 61 15.03 25.64 6.50
C LYS A 61 15.41 24.48 7.42
N GLU A 62 14.46 23.61 7.71
CA GLU A 62 14.64 22.43 8.58
C GLU A 62 15.22 21.21 7.86
N LYS A 63 15.46 21.30 6.54
CA LYS A 63 15.91 20.17 5.70
C LYS A 63 14.99 18.95 5.84
N PHE A 64 13.70 19.22 6.05
CA PHE A 64 12.69 18.22 6.31
C PHE A 64 12.35 17.43 5.05
N GLY A 65 12.16 18.12 3.93
CA GLY A 65 11.82 17.53 2.65
C GLY A 65 11.88 18.51 1.49
N VAL A 66 12.06 17.96 0.29
CA VAL A 66 12.04 18.70 -0.98
C VAL A 66 11.03 18.07 -1.93
N VAL A 67 10.28 18.91 -2.62
CA VAL A 67 9.41 18.51 -3.73
C VAL A 67 10.11 18.90 -5.02
N HIS A 68 10.12 18.00 -6.00
CA HIS A 68 10.73 18.25 -7.30
C HIS A 68 9.70 18.14 -8.42
N ASP A 69 9.59 19.22 -9.19
CA ASP A 69 8.70 19.38 -10.34
C ASP A 69 9.50 19.49 -11.67
N VAL A 70 8.79 19.36 -12.81
CA VAL A 70 9.39 19.35 -14.16
C VAL A 70 10.12 20.67 -14.45
N GLY A 71 11.39 20.55 -14.86
CA GLY A 71 12.14 21.65 -15.49
C GLY A 71 13.19 22.30 -14.59
N GLU A 72 13.23 21.95 -13.30
CA GLU A 72 14.28 22.44 -12.41
C GLU A 72 15.48 21.49 -12.41
N GLU A 73 16.70 22.04 -12.34
CA GLU A 73 17.87 21.23 -12.02
C GLU A 73 17.82 20.86 -10.54
N MET A 74 17.68 19.57 -10.24
CA MET A 74 17.75 19.10 -8.85
C MET A 74 19.18 19.27 -8.32
N LYS A 75 19.36 20.25 -7.44
CA LYS A 75 20.60 20.39 -6.65
C LYS A 75 20.65 19.28 -5.60
N VAL A 76 21.84 18.73 -5.35
CA VAL A 76 22.04 17.76 -4.27
C VAL A 76 21.70 18.44 -2.95
N CYS A 77 20.64 17.98 -2.29
CA CYS A 77 20.18 18.52 -1.02
C CYS A 77 20.46 17.53 0.13
N LYS A 78 20.52 18.07 1.35
CA LYS A 78 20.67 17.28 2.59
C LYS A 78 19.32 16.82 3.16
N ALA A 79 18.26 16.88 2.35
CA ALA A 79 16.90 16.60 2.79
C ALA A 79 16.69 15.12 3.14
N HIS A 80 15.86 14.87 4.14
CA HIS A 80 15.49 13.51 4.55
C HIS A 80 14.37 12.93 3.69
N ARG A 81 13.59 13.78 3.01
CA ARG A 81 12.46 13.37 2.15
C ARG A 81 12.58 13.99 0.77
N LEU A 82 12.25 13.21 -0.24
CA LEU A 82 12.14 13.65 -1.61
C LEU A 82 10.83 13.13 -2.21
N SER A 83 9.98 14.03 -2.68
CA SER A 83 8.81 13.69 -3.48
C SER A 83 8.97 14.22 -4.90
N ILE A 84 8.80 13.34 -5.89
CA ILE A 84 8.89 13.68 -7.31
C ILE A 84 7.50 13.53 -7.89
N HIS A 85 6.92 14.60 -8.44
CA HIS A 85 5.53 14.59 -8.89
C HIS A 85 5.39 14.55 -10.41
N LYS A 86 6.31 15.18 -11.14
CA LYS A 86 6.26 15.23 -12.60
C LYS A 86 7.71 15.15 -13.13
N THR A 87 7.99 14.18 -13.99
CA THR A 87 9.24 14.14 -14.77
C THR A 87 8.89 13.78 -16.21
N ASN A 88 9.60 14.38 -17.17
CA ASN A 88 9.51 14.02 -18.60
C ASN A 88 10.59 12.98 -18.98
N GLY A 89 11.23 12.33 -18.02
CA GLY A 89 12.35 11.44 -18.32
C GLY A 89 13.05 10.84 -17.12
N GLU A 90 14.26 10.37 -17.39
CA GLU A 90 15.06 9.51 -16.52
C GLU A 90 15.68 10.27 -15.33
N VAL A 91 15.23 9.97 -14.12
CA VAL A 91 15.80 10.49 -12.86
C VAL A 91 17.14 9.79 -12.58
N LYS A 92 18.22 10.10 -13.31
CA LYS A 92 19.35 9.13 -13.38
C LYS A 92 20.69 9.49 -12.74
N SER A 93 21.11 10.75 -12.62
CA SER A 93 22.50 11.01 -12.18
C SER A 93 22.66 11.34 -10.69
N PHE A 94 21.76 12.13 -10.08
CA PHE A 94 21.97 12.65 -8.73
C PHE A 94 21.42 11.75 -7.61
N MET A 95 20.52 10.79 -7.90
CA MET A 95 19.85 9.99 -6.87
C MET A 95 20.82 9.28 -5.93
N GLY A 96 21.92 8.76 -6.45
CA GLY A 96 22.94 8.08 -5.64
C GLY A 96 23.76 9.02 -4.74
N ARG A 97 23.57 10.34 -4.83
CA ARG A 97 24.27 11.37 -4.03
C ARG A 97 23.43 11.85 -2.84
N LEU A 98 22.16 11.46 -2.74
CA LEU A 98 21.24 11.89 -1.68
C LEU A 98 21.41 11.02 -0.41
N LEU A 99 22.61 10.98 0.14
CA LEU A 99 22.99 10.00 1.18
C LEU A 99 22.20 10.11 2.49
N ASN A 100 21.58 11.27 2.77
CA ASN A 100 20.74 11.49 3.95
C ASN A 100 19.28 11.09 3.73
N LEU A 101 18.91 10.69 2.51
CA LEU A 101 17.52 10.45 2.16
C LEU A 101 16.97 9.23 2.91
N GLN A 102 15.87 9.43 3.62
CA GLN A 102 15.14 8.41 4.37
C GLN A 102 13.83 8.03 3.69
N THR A 103 13.19 8.96 2.99
CA THR A 103 11.95 8.71 2.25
C THR A 103 12.05 9.20 0.82
N LEU A 104 11.75 8.31 -0.12
CA LEU A 104 11.59 8.63 -1.54
C LEU A 104 10.16 8.30 -1.97
N ASN A 105 9.45 9.30 -2.47
CA ASN A 105 8.12 9.15 -3.04
C ASN A 105 8.11 9.54 -4.51
N ILE A 106 7.80 8.56 -5.36
CA ILE A 106 7.66 8.73 -6.82
C ILE A 106 6.29 8.21 -7.31
N ILE A 107 5.31 8.11 -6.40
CA ILE A 107 3.93 7.71 -6.72
C ILE A 107 3.34 8.68 -7.74
N GLY A 108 2.61 8.15 -8.73
CA GLY A 108 1.88 8.94 -9.71
C GLY A 108 2.75 9.60 -10.78
N THR A 109 4.06 9.29 -10.81
CA THR A 109 4.96 9.74 -11.88
C THR A 109 4.86 8.86 -13.12
N LYS A 110 5.51 9.26 -14.23
CA LYS A 110 5.64 8.43 -15.44
C LYS A 110 6.87 7.51 -15.42
N ILE A 111 7.60 7.45 -14.30
CA ILE A 111 8.82 6.64 -14.16
C ILE A 111 8.45 5.15 -14.18
N GLU A 112 9.13 4.36 -15.01
CA GLU A 112 8.85 2.92 -15.16
C GLU A 112 9.88 2.03 -14.45
N THR A 113 11.13 2.47 -14.46
CA THR A 113 12.25 1.78 -13.80
C THR A 113 12.76 2.61 -12.64
N ILE A 114 12.96 1.97 -11.48
CA ILE A 114 13.57 2.66 -10.35
C ILE A 114 14.97 3.15 -10.73
N PRO A 115 15.33 4.41 -10.43
CA PRO A 115 16.67 4.92 -10.66
C PRO A 115 17.77 4.05 -10.04
N ARG A 116 18.77 3.64 -10.83
CA ARG A 116 19.89 2.81 -10.36
C ARG A 116 20.62 3.39 -9.15
N GLY A 117 20.64 4.72 -9.01
CA GLY A 117 21.23 5.41 -7.86
C GLY A 117 20.55 5.09 -6.51
N VAL A 118 19.28 4.67 -6.50
CA VAL A 118 18.51 4.38 -5.27
C VAL A 118 19.17 3.27 -4.45
N GLY A 119 19.75 2.26 -5.09
CA GLY A 119 20.42 1.18 -4.37
C GLY A 119 21.70 1.60 -3.63
N LYS A 120 22.15 2.86 -3.76
CA LYS A 120 23.26 3.43 -2.97
C LYS A 120 22.79 4.12 -1.68
N LEU A 121 21.48 4.31 -1.49
CA LEU A 121 20.91 5.11 -0.40
C LEU A 121 20.76 4.32 0.90
N GLN A 122 21.87 4.14 1.62
CA GLN A 122 21.89 3.29 2.83
C GLN A 122 21.00 3.78 3.98
N ASN A 123 20.64 5.06 4.00
CA ASN A 123 19.71 5.62 5.00
C ASN A 123 18.23 5.52 4.59
N LEU A 124 17.93 5.01 3.39
CA LEU A 124 16.57 4.94 2.87
C LEU A 124 15.74 3.93 3.68
N ARG A 125 14.64 4.42 4.25
CA ARG A 125 13.68 3.66 5.06
C ARG A 125 12.37 3.42 4.32
N ASN A 126 11.95 4.38 3.49
CA ASN A 126 10.66 4.33 2.81
C ASN A 126 10.85 4.59 1.32
N LEU A 127 10.37 3.66 0.50
CA LEU A 127 10.34 3.75 -0.95
C LEU A 127 8.92 3.53 -1.46
N PHE A 128 8.31 4.59 -1.98
CA PHE A 128 6.93 4.60 -2.47
C PHE A 128 6.89 4.85 -3.98
N MET A 129 6.38 3.87 -4.73
CA MET A 129 6.57 3.87 -6.18
C MET A 129 5.53 3.03 -6.92
N PHE A 130 4.48 3.69 -7.38
CA PHE A 130 3.56 3.07 -8.34
C PHE A 130 2.90 4.14 -9.17
N ARG A 131 2.42 3.74 -10.33
CA ARG A 131 1.66 4.61 -11.22
C ARG A 131 0.19 4.25 -11.08
N TYR A 132 -0.66 5.26 -10.93
CA TYR A 132 -2.10 5.04 -11.00
C TYR A 132 -2.49 4.74 -12.44
N THR A 133 -3.44 3.83 -12.61
CA THR A 133 -4.24 3.79 -13.83
C THR A 133 -5.50 4.64 -13.62
N ARG A 134 -6.29 4.87 -14.67
CA ARG A 134 -7.36 5.89 -14.65
C ARG A 134 -8.50 5.58 -13.67
N ASN A 135 -8.79 4.31 -13.40
CA ASN A 135 -9.96 3.91 -12.61
C ASN A 135 -9.61 2.89 -11.51
N TRP A 136 -10.04 3.20 -10.29
CA TRP A 136 -9.78 2.42 -9.08
C TRP A 136 -10.57 1.11 -8.98
N ASN A 137 -11.59 0.94 -9.82
CA ASN A 137 -12.38 -0.28 -9.90
C ASN A 137 -11.86 -1.26 -10.98
N ASP A 138 -10.99 -0.79 -11.89
CA ASP A 138 -10.38 -1.64 -12.91
C ASP A 138 -9.40 -2.60 -12.26
N PHE A 139 -9.29 -3.83 -12.79
CA PHE A 139 -8.38 -4.86 -12.29
C PHE A 139 -6.99 -4.30 -11.95
N ARG A 140 -6.38 -3.61 -12.92
CA ARG A 140 -5.07 -2.98 -12.79
C ARG A 140 -5.25 -1.51 -12.44
N TYR A 141 -5.57 -1.20 -11.18
CA TYR A 141 -5.73 0.19 -10.70
C TYR A 141 -4.38 0.90 -10.40
N PHE A 142 -3.30 0.13 -10.28
CA PHE A 142 -1.93 0.65 -10.22
C PHE A 142 -0.95 -0.30 -10.93
N VAL A 143 0.22 0.22 -11.26
CA VAL A 143 1.35 -0.53 -11.83
C VAL A 143 2.59 -0.27 -10.97
N GLY A 144 3.27 -1.34 -10.55
CA GLY A 144 4.54 -1.23 -9.85
C GLY A 144 5.67 -0.78 -10.77
N MET A 145 6.89 -0.77 -10.23
CA MET A 145 8.09 -0.42 -10.99
C MET A 145 9.14 -1.52 -10.92
N GLN A 146 9.96 -1.63 -11.96
CA GLN A 146 11.07 -2.58 -11.98
C GLN A 146 12.16 -2.16 -10.98
N PRO A 147 12.54 -3.03 -10.04
CA PRO A 147 13.52 -2.69 -9.02
C PRO A 147 14.95 -2.57 -9.54
N PRO A 148 15.84 -1.78 -8.91
CA PRO A 148 17.25 -1.81 -9.23
C PRO A 148 17.84 -3.14 -8.73
N SER A 149 18.87 -3.64 -9.43
CA SER A 149 19.50 -4.94 -9.15
C SER A 149 20.06 -5.10 -7.72
N ASN A 150 20.32 -3.99 -7.03
CA ASN A 150 20.87 -3.90 -5.70
C ASN A 150 19.87 -3.42 -4.63
N ILE A 151 18.55 -3.43 -4.90
CA ILE A 151 17.54 -3.01 -3.90
C ILE A 151 17.66 -3.76 -2.56
N VAL A 152 18.06 -5.03 -2.61
CA VAL A 152 18.20 -5.92 -1.44
C VAL A 152 19.39 -5.57 -0.54
N GLN A 153 20.29 -4.69 -1.01
CA GLN A 153 21.40 -4.18 -0.20
C GLN A 153 20.96 -3.08 0.76
N LEU A 154 19.76 -2.50 0.58
CA LEU A 154 19.22 -1.45 1.44
C LEU A 154 18.74 -2.03 2.77
N LYS A 155 19.65 -2.18 3.74
CA LYS A 155 19.37 -2.83 5.04
C LYS A 155 18.45 -2.03 5.97
N ASN A 156 18.36 -0.71 5.78
CA ASN A 156 17.48 0.16 6.57
C ASN A 156 16.07 0.32 5.98
N LEU A 157 15.81 -0.28 4.81
CA LEU A 157 14.53 -0.16 4.13
C LEU A 157 13.45 -0.90 4.93
N SER A 158 12.43 -0.18 5.39
CA SER A 158 11.32 -0.70 6.19
C SER A 158 10.02 -0.75 5.40
N SER A 159 9.77 0.23 4.53
CA SER A 159 8.62 0.25 3.64
C SER A 159 9.08 0.19 2.18
N LEU A 160 8.71 -0.87 1.48
CA LEU A 160 8.92 -1.05 0.04
C LEU A 160 7.58 -1.24 -0.65
N CYS A 161 7.08 -0.18 -1.29
CA CYS A 161 5.75 -0.19 -1.89
C CYS A 161 5.82 -0.25 -3.42
N CYS A 162 5.38 -1.40 -3.96
CA CYS A 162 5.06 -1.68 -5.37
C CYS A 162 6.26 -1.89 -6.30
N ILE A 163 7.08 -2.91 -6.01
CA ILE A 163 7.97 -3.50 -7.03
C ILE A 163 7.21 -4.44 -7.96
N GLU A 164 7.69 -4.59 -9.18
CA GLU A 164 7.27 -5.69 -10.06
C GLU A 164 8.08 -6.96 -9.78
N ALA A 165 7.39 -8.09 -9.72
CA ALA A 165 8.01 -9.40 -9.62
C ALA A 165 8.83 -9.70 -10.88
N ASN A 166 10.08 -10.12 -10.67
CA ASN A 166 10.97 -10.65 -11.70
C ASN A 166 11.90 -11.71 -11.08
N ASN A 167 12.69 -12.41 -11.90
CA ASN A 167 13.54 -13.51 -11.43
C ASN A 167 14.59 -13.08 -10.40
N ASP A 168 15.09 -11.85 -10.47
CA ASP A 168 16.06 -11.34 -9.50
C ASP A 168 15.41 -11.02 -8.15
N VAL A 169 14.20 -10.45 -8.17
CA VAL A 169 13.40 -10.20 -6.98
C VAL A 169 13.10 -11.50 -6.27
N LYS A 170 12.60 -12.51 -6.98
CA LYS A 170 12.22 -13.82 -6.41
C LYS A 170 13.36 -14.46 -5.62
N ARG A 171 14.57 -14.48 -6.20
CA ARG A 171 15.76 -15.08 -5.56
C ARG A 171 16.27 -14.32 -4.34
N LYS A 172 16.12 -13.00 -4.30
CA LYS A 172 16.79 -12.16 -3.29
C LYS A 172 15.86 -11.63 -2.21
N MET A 173 14.54 -11.66 -2.45
CA MET A 173 13.54 -11.08 -1.55
C MET A 173 13.51 -11.74 -0.17
N GLN A 174 13.80 -13.04 -0.09
CA GLN A 174 13.79 -13.79 1.17
C GLN A 174 14.75 -13.21 2.23
N SER A 175 15.75 -12.42 1.80
CA SER A 175 16.70 -11.73 2.69
C SER A 175 16.20 -10.38 3.24
N MET A 176 15.05 -9.87 2.76
CA MET A 176 14.48 -8.57 3.14
C MET A 176 13.58 -8.67 4.38
N THR A 177 14.06 -9.34 5.43
CA THR A 177 13.27 -9.67 6.63
C THR A 177 12.96 -8.47 7.52
N GLN A 178 13.65 -7.34 7.31
CA GLN A 178 13.45 -6.10 8.05
C GLN A 178 12.19 -5.31 7.64
N LEU A 179 11.52 -5.70 6.55
CA LEU A 179 10.39 -4.96 6.00
C LEU A 179 9.17 -5.04 6.94
N THR A 180 8.56 -3.89 7.17
CA THR A 180 7.29 -3.74 7.91
C THR A 180 6.11 -3.47 6.98
N SER A 181 6.37 -2.95 5.78
CA SER A 181 5.37 -2.75 4.73
C SER A 181 5.94 -3.21 3.40
N PHE A 182 5.25 -4.13 2.74
CA PHE A 182 5.69 -4.73 1.49
C PHE A 182 4.54 -4.80 0.48
N ALA A 183 4.78 -4.29 -0.72
CA ALA A 183 3.86 -4.43 -1.84
C ALA A 183 4.57 -4.88 -3.11
N ILE A 184 3.98 -5.87 -3.78
CA ILE A 184 4.47 -6.46 -5.03
C ILE A 184 3.36 -6.57 -6.06
N SER A 185 3.72 -6.37 -7.32
CA SER A 185 2.85 -6.48 -8.48
C SER A 185 3.46 -7.43 -9.52
N ASN A 186 2.70 -7.74 -10.57
CA ASN A 186 3.14 -8.64 -11.64
C ASN A 186 3.43 -10.08 -11.16
N VAL A 187 2.76 -10.52 -10.10
CA VAL A 187 2.90 -11.89 -9.56
C VAL A 187 2.18 -12.89 -10.48
N LYS A 188 2.81 -14.03 -10.75
CA LYS A 188 2.20 -15.14 -11.51
C LYS A 188 1.94 -16.35 -10.62
N ALA A 189 1.05 -17.25 -11.04
CA ALA A 189 0.79 -18.49 -10.31
C ALA A 189 2.05 -19.35 -10.09
N THR A 190 3.02 -19.29 -11.00
CA THR A 190 4.31 -19.98 -10.88
C THR A 190 5.20 -19.47 -9.75
N ASP A 191 4.89 -18.31 -9.19
CA ASP A 191 5.74 -17.61 -8.23
C ASP A 191 5.40 -17.99 -6.78
N GLU A 192 4.39 -18.84 -6.58
CA GLU A 192 3.81 -19.21 -5.29
C GLU A 192 4.88 -19.59 -4.26
N MET A 193 5.78 -20.52 -4.60
CA MET A 193 6.74 -21.05 -3.63
C MET A 193 7.73 -19.97 -3.17
N ASP A 194 8.36 -19.26 -4.11
CA ASP A 194 9.33 -18.21 -3.81
C ASP A 194 8.69 -17.06 -3.03
N LEU A 195 7.47 -16.66 -3.43
CA LEU A 195 6.72 -15.59 -2.79
C LEU A 195 6.31 -15.95 -1.36
N CYS A 196 5.77 -17.15 -1.14
CA CYS A 196 5.32 -17.60 0.17
C CYS A 196 6.49 -17.76 1.14
N ILE A 197 7.62 -18.34 0.72
CA ILE A 197 8.84 -18.43 1.55
C ILE A 197 9.33 -17.02 1.91
N ALA A 198 9.36 -16.10 0.94
CA ALA A 198 9.80 -14.74 1.17
C ALA A 198 8.92 -14.01 2.20
N ILE A 199 7.60 -14.09 2.04
CA ILE A 199 6.63 -13.49 2.96
C ILE A 199 6.76 -14.11 4.35
N GLN A 200 6.87 -15.44 4.45
CA GLN A 200 6.98 -16.16 5.72
C GLN A 200 8.20 -15.70 6.55
N ASN A 201 9.30 -15.33 5.88
CA ASN A 201 10.51 -14.83 6.55
C ASN A 201 10.40 -13.36 7.02
N MET A 202 9.43 -12.59 6.55
CA MET A 202 9.22 -11.18 6.93
C MET A 202 8.40 -11.08 8.23
N SER A 203 8.95 -11.51 9.36
CA SER A 203 8.24 -11.58 10.65
C SER A 203 7.78 -10.23 11.22
N LEU A 204 8.38 -9.13 10.76
CA LEU A 204 8.02 -7.76 11.13
C LEU A 204 6.90 -7.17 10.26
N LEU A 205 6.39 -7.92 9.27
CA LEU A 205 5.46 -7.40 8.29
C LEU A 205 4.10 -7.07 8.91
N THR A 206 3.65 -5.83 8.67
CA THR A 206 2.36 -5.30 9.13
C THR A 206 1.42 -4.95 7.97
N VAL A 207 1.98 -4.63 6.80
CA VAL A 207 1.22 -4.29 5.60
C VAL A 207 1.71 -5.15 4.45
N LEU A 208 0.81 -5.93 3.85
CA LEU A 208 1.08 -6.75 2.68
C LEU A 208 0.10 -6.40 1.56
N THR A 209 0.63 -6.10 0.38
CA THR A 209 -0.17 -5.92 -0.85
C THR A 209 0.40 -6.76 -1.98
N ILE A 210 -0.45 -7.58 -2.59
CA ILE A 210 -0.08 -8.44 -3.71
C ILE A 210 -1.02 -8.16 -4.89
N LEU A 211 -0.45 -7.95 -6.06
CA LEU A 211 -1.16 -7.78 -7.33
C LEU A 211 -0.63 -8.78 -8.37
N VAL A 212 -1.51 -9.63 -8.89
CA VAL A 212 -1.14 -10.57 -9.96
C VAL A 212 -0.96 -9.85 -11.30
N ALA A 213 -0.31 -10.52 -12.26
CA ALA A 213 0.09 -9.93 -13.52
C ALA A 213 -1.10 -9.48 -14.39
N ASN A 214 -2.17 -10.25 -14.46
CA ASN A 214 -3.33 -9.97 -15.31
C ASN A 214 -4.60 -10.61 -14.73
N GLU A 215 -5.73 -10.45 -15.40
CA GLU A 215 -7.04 -10.92 -14.91
C GLU A 215 -7.21 -12.45 -14.97
N GLU A 216 -6.42 -13.10 -15.82
CA GLU A 216 -6.44 -14.53 -16.08
C GLU A 216 -5.62 -15.32 -15.06
N GLU A 217 -4.60 -14.68 -14.46
CA GLU A 217 -3.74 -15.27 -13.45
C GLU A 217 -4.47 -15.48 -12.11
N THR A 218 -4.27 -16.67 -11.54
CA THR A 218 -4.70 -16.99 -10.18
C THR A 218 -3.62 -16.60 -9.20
N LEU A 219 -4.00 -15.91 -8.12
CA LEU A 219 -3.15 -15.71 -6.96
C LEU A 219 -3.09 -16.99 -6.12
N ARG A 220 -1.99 -17.74 -6.22
CA ARG A 220 -1.75 -18.93 -5.38
C ARG A 220 -0.95 -18.58 -4.14
N MET A 221 -1.47 -19.01 -2.99
CA MET A 221 -0.95 -18.69 -1.65
C MET A 221 -1.07 -19.90 -0.71
N ASP A 222 -1.18 -21.11 -1.25
CA ASP A 222 -1.38 -22.34 -0.48
C ASP A 222 -0.07 -22.81 0.16
N ALA A 223 1.06 -22.49 -0.46
CA ALA A 223 2.39 -22.75 0.09
C ALA A 223 2.74 -21.90 1.33
N LEU A 224 1.95 -20.86 1.66
CA LEU A 224 2.17 -20.05 2.85
C LEU A 224 1.67 -20.80 4.10
N SER A 225 2.57 -21.56 4.72
CA SER A 225 2.26 -22.40 5.88
C SER A 225 1.94 -21.59 7.14
N SER A 226 2.63 -20.46 7.34
CA SER A 226 2.44 -19.55 8.47
C SER A 226 2.57 -18.10 8.01
N PRO A 227 1.50 -17.29 8.08
CA PRO A 227 1.59 -15.89 7.70
C PRO A 227 2.36 -15.08 8.76
N PRO A 228 3.00 -13.97 8.39
CA PRO A 228 3.60 -13.07 9.37
C PRO A 228 2.61 -12.65 10.47
N PRO A 229 2.98 -12.80 11.76
CA PRO A 229 2.04 -12.71 12.87
C PRO A 229 1.51 -11.30 13.12
N ASN A 230 2.17 -10.29 12.57
CA ASN A 230 1.89 -8.89 12.83
C ASN A 230 1.10 -8.18 11.71
N ILE A 231 0.58 -8.93 10.73
CA ILE A 231 -0.19 -8.34 9.63
C ILE A 231 -1.43 -7.63 10.17
N GLN A 232 -1.50 -6.33 9.88
CA GLN A 232 -2.61 -5.43 10.19
C GLN A 232 -3.40 -5.09 8.92
N LYS A 233 -2.73 -5.03 7.76
CA LYS A 233 -3.36 -4.74 6.47
C LYS A 233 -2.97 -5.78 5.45
N LEU A 234 -3.99 -6.36 4.82
CA LEU A 234 -3.84 -7.32 3.74
C LEU A 234 -4.65 -6.85 2.54
N SER A 235 -3.97 -6.67 1.40
CA SER A 235 -4.60 -6.36 0.12
C SER A 235 -4.19 -7.40 -0.91
N LEU A 236 -5.15 -8.18 -1.39
CA LEU A 236 -4.94 -9.20 -2.42
C LEU A 236 -5.70 -8.79 -3.68
N THR A 237 -4.98 -8.67 -4.80
CA THR A 237 -5.56 -8.38 -6.11
C THR A 237 -5.26 -9.49 -7.11
N GLY A 238 -6.31 -10.14 -7.62
CA GLY A 238 -6.21 -11.31 -8.48
C GLY A 238 -7.18 -12.40 -8.07
N LYS A 239 -7.53 -13.30 -9.01
CA LYS A 239 -8.46 -14.41 -8.76
C LYS A 239 -7.92 -15.31 -7.66
N LEU A 240 -8.73 -15.63 -6.67
CA LEU A 240 -8.46 -16.65 -5.65
C LEU A 240 -9.34 -17.88 -5.98
N GLU A 241 -8.74 -19.06 -6.10
CA GLU A 241 -9.48 -20.30 -6.31
C GLU A 241 -10.27 -20.72 -5.07
N LYS A 242 -9.71 -20.44 -3.89
CA LYS A 242 -10.30 -20.69 -2.57
C LYS A 242 -9.82 -19.63 -1.59
N VAL A 243 -10.50 -19.50 -0.46
CA VAL A 243 -10.06 -18.70 0.66
C VAL A 243 -8.84 -19.36 1.29
N PRO A 244 -7.70 -18.66 1.38
CA PRO A 244 -6.50 -19.23 1.98
C PRO A 244 -6.73 -19.62 3.45
N GLN A 245 -6.33 -20.83 3.83
CA GLN A 245 -6.61 -21.40 5.15
C GLN A 245 -6.01 -20.58 6.30
N TRP A 246 -4.92 -19.86 6.04
CA TRP A 246 -4.27 -18.98 7.00
C TRP A 246 -5.01 -17.68 7.27
N PHE A 247 -6.13 -17.37 6.58
CA PHE A 247 -6.89 -16.15 6.86
C PHE A 247 -7.34 -16.06 8.31
N CYS A 248 -7.84 -17.15 8.89
CA CYS A 248 -8.35 -17.16 10.26
C CYS A 248 -7.26 -16.96 11.33
N SER A 249 -5.97 -17.10 10.98
CA SER A 249 -4.87 -16.94 11.93
C SER A 249 -4.39 -15.49 12.08
N LEU A 250 -4.88 -14.54 11.27
CA LEU A 250 -4.43 -13.14 11.26
C LEU A 250 -5.02 -12.31 12.40
N GLN A 251 -4.61 -12.59 13.64
CA GLN A 251 -5.20 -12.01 14.86
C GLN A 251 -5.12 -10.47 14.93
N ARG A 252 -4.17 -9.84 14.23
CA ARG A 252 -3.98 -8.38 14.24
C ARG A 252 -4.58 -7.68 13.03
N LEU A 253 -5.22 -8.41 12.11
CA LEU A 253 -5.75 -7.83 10.87
C LEU A 253 -6.87 -6.84 11.17
N THR A 254 -6.68 -5.58 10.79
CA THR A 254 -7.69 -4.52 10.91
C THR A 254 -8.30 -4.14 9.57
N PHE A 255 -7.58 -4.37 8.47
CA PHE A 255 -8.03 -4.08 7.11
C PHE A 255 -7.78 -5.24 6.16
N LEU A 256 -8.86 -5.74 5.56
CA LEU A 256 -8.81 -6.73 4.48
C LEU A 256 -9.40 -6.12 3.21
N TYR A 257 -8.59 -6.11 2.14
CA TYR A 257 -9.01 -5.67 0.82
C TYR A 257 -8.85 -6.82 -0.18
N LEU A 258 -9.97 -7.27 -0.74
CA LEU A 258 -9.98 -8.23 -1.84
C LEU A 258 -10.47 -7.53 -3.11
N HIS A 259 -9.58 -7.48 -4.10
CA HIS A 259 -9.82 -6.83 -5.38
C HIS A 259 -9.75 -7.87 -6.49
N TRP A 260 -10.85 -8.05 -7.22
CA TRP A 260 -10.96 -9.04 -8.29
C TRP A 260 -10.62 -10.47 -7.81
N SER A 261 -10.88 -10.78 -6.53
CA SER A 261 -10.69 -12.13 -6.00
C SER A 261 -11.63 -13.15 -6.60
N ARG A 262 -12.79 -12.71 -7.10
CA ARG A 262 -13.78 -13.56 -7.79
C ARG A 262 -14.04 -14.90 -7.09
N LEU A 263 -14.08 -14.89 -5.75
CA LEU A 263 -14.34 -16.09 -4.95
C LEU A 263 -15.76 -16.58 -5.22
N ASP A 264 -15.94 -17.89 -5.36
CA ASP A 264 -17.25 -18.53 -5.44
C ASP A 264 -17.69 -19.14 -4.11
N GLU A 265 -16.74 -19.50 -3.25
CA GLU A 265 -16.97 -19.96 -1.88
C GLU A 265 -17.22 -18.83 -0.87
N ASP A 266 -17.97 -19.13 0.19
CA ASP A 266 -18.29 -18.19 1.25
C ASP A 266 -17.05 -17.93 2.13
N LEU A 267 -16.54 -16.70 2.08
CA LEU A 267 -15.40 -16.25 2.89
C LEU A 267 -15.77 -15.74 4.29
N LEU A 268 -17.06 -15.64 4.60
CA LEU A 268 -17.53 -15.06 5.86
C LEU A 268 -17.12 -15.88 7.10
N PRO A 269 -17.09 -17.23 7.09
CA PRO A 269 -16.63 -18.00 8.25
C PRO A 269 -15.20 -17.66 8.65
N GLN A 270 -14.29 -17.52 7.69
CA GLN A 270 -12.88 -17.20 7.93
C GLN A 270 -12.72 -15.76 8.39
N ILE A 271 -13.52 -14.84 7.83
CA ILE A 271 -13.54 -13.44 8.25
C ILE A 271 -14.11 -13.26 9.66
N ALA A 272 -15.16 -14.00 10.00
CA ALA A 272 -15.79 -13.92 11.32
C ALA A 272 -14.84 -14.38 12.45
N ALA A 273 -13.86 -15.23 12.13
CA ALA A 273 -12.80 -15.65 13.05
C ALA A 273 -11.76 -14.56 13.34
N LEU A 274 -11.77 -13.41 12.63
CA LEU A 274 -10.82 -12.33 12.80
C LEU A 274 -11.29 -11.33 13.87
N PRO A 275 -10.71 -11.34 15.08
CA PRO A 275 -11.27 -10.59 16.21
C PRO A 275 -11.11 -9.07 16.09
N ASN A 276 -10.10 -8.62 15.34
CA ASN A 276 -9.71 -7.22 15.22
C ASN A 276 -10.05 -6.63 13.84
N LEU A 277 -10.71 -7.37 12.96
CA LEU A 277 -11.06 -6.85 11.65
C LEU A 277 -12.03 -5.68 11.83
N ARG A 278 -11.65 -4.53 11.29
CA ARG A 278 -12.44 -3.30 11.38
C ARG A 278 -12.93 -2.82 10.02
N ARG A 279 -12.27 -3.19 8.93
CA ARG A 279 -12.59 -2.72 7.58
C ARG A 279 -12.39 -3.87 6.58
N LEU A 280 -13.46 -4.27 5.91
CA LEU A 280 -13.49 -5.14 4.75
C LEU A 280 -13.85 -4.30 3.53
N LYS A 281 -13.09 -4.48 2.45
CA LYS A 281 -13.38 -3.91 1.15
C LYS A 281 -13.36 -5.03 0.11
N LEU A 282 -14.46 -5.16 -0.63
CA LEU A 282 -14.60 -6.10 -1.74
C LEU A 282 -14.90 -5.30 -3.00
N ILE A 283 -14.08 -5.49 -4.04
CA ILE A 283 -14.36 -5.01 -5.40
C ILE A 283 -14.22 -6.20 -6.33
N ASN A 284 -15.29 -6.57 -7.02
CA ASN A 284 -15.33 -7.79 -7.84
C ASN A 284 -14.81 -9.03 -7.08
N GLY A 285 -15.05 -9.08 -5.76
CA GLY A 285 -14.41 -10.02 -4.85
C GLY A 285 -15.11 -11.37 -4.70
N TYR A 286 -16.39 -11.43 -5.07
CA TYR A 286 -17.25 -12.60 -4.92
C TYR A 286 -18.16 -12.74 -6.14
N VAL A 287 -18.20 -13.94 -6.75
CA VAL A 287 -19.01 -14.25 -7.96
C VAL A 287 -20.22 -15.16 -7.65
N GLY A 288 -20.30 -15.69 -6.43
CA GLY A 288 -21.42 -16.52 -6.02
C GLY A 288 -22.76 -15.78 -6.01
N LYS A 289 -23.85 -16.53 -5.85
CA LYS A 289 -25.21 -15.98 -5.98
C LYS A 289 -25.59 -15.05 -4.83
N ARG A 290 -25.13 -15.35 -3.60
CA ARG A 290 -25.52 -14.64 -2.37
C ARG A 290 -24.36 -14.60 -1.40
N LEU A 291 -24.13 -13.43 -0.80
CA LEU A 291 -23.18 -13.24 0.30
C LEU A 291 -23.95 -12.63 1.49
N CYS A 292 -24.06 -13.38 2.59
CA CYS A 292 -24.97 -13.06 3.70
C CYS A 292 -24.22 -12.60 4.94
N PHE A 293 -24.12 -11.28 5.16
CA PHE A 293 -23.47 -10.74 6.35
C PHE A 293 -24.39 -10.88 7.57
N SER A 294 -23.92 -11.57 8.63
CA SER A 294 -24.58 -11.52 9.93
C SER A 294 -24.39 -10.14 10.57
N ILE A 295 -25.42 -9.63 11.27
CA ILE A 295 -25.40 -8.36 12.04
C ILE A 295 -24.20 -8.28 13.02
N ALA A 296 -23.63 -9.42 13.43
CA ALA A 296 -22.45 -9.50 14.31
C ALA A 296 -21.15 -8.95 13.69
N MET A 297 -21.09 -8.68 12.38
CA MET A 297 -20.00 -7.93 11.78
C MET A 297 -20.11 -6.47 12.24
N LYS A 298 -19.29 -6.07 13.23
CA LYS A 298 -19.28 -4.73 13.85
C LYS A 298 -19.43 -3.65 12.78
N HIS A 299 -20.24 -2.62 13.04
CA HIS A 299 -20.63 -1.54 12.10
C HIS A 299 -19.50 -0.86 11.29
N GLY A 300 -18.22 -1.01 11.66
CA GLY A 300 -17.08 -0.55 10.85
C GLY A 300 -16.64 -1.50 9.74
N CYS A 301 -16.96 -2.80 9.83
CA CYS A 301 -16.37 -3.87 9.04
C CYS A 301 -16.65 -3.82 7.55
N VAL A 302 -17.60 -3.03 7.03
CA VAL A 302 -17.94 -3.07 5.60
C VAL A 302 -17.91 -1.65 5.04
N SER A 303 -16.81 -1.31 4.36
CA SER A 303 -16.59 0.06 3.83
C SER A 303 -16.69 0.14 2.29
N ARG A 304 -16.86 -0.98 1.59
CA ARG A 304 -17.33 -1.03 0.19
C ARG A 304 -17.62 -2.47 -0.18
N LEU A 305 -18.88 -2.78 -0.51
CA LEU A 305 -19.25 -3.98 -1.28
C LEU A 305 -19.52 -3.51 -2.71
N GLY A 306 -18.46 -3.14 -3.42
CA GLY A 306 -18.56 -2.72 -4.81
C GLY A 306 -18.70 -3.95 -5.70
N CYS A 307 -19.93 -4.43 -5.91
CA CYS A 307 -20.19 -5.38 -6.98
C CYS A 307 -20.13 -4.60 -8.30
N GLY A 308 -19.07 -4.80 -9.09
CA GLY A 308 -18.94 -4.26 -10.44
C GLY A 308 -19.85 -4.96 -11.47
N CYS A 309 -20.81 -5.78 -11.01
CA CYS A 309 -21.78 -6.45 -11.86
C CYS A 309 -23.19 -6.03 -11.44
N GLY A 310 -23.98 -5.61 -12.42
CA GLY A 310 -25.34 -5.08 -12.25
C GLY A 310 -26.21 -5.89 -11.29
N THR A 311 -27.02 -5.15 -10.52
CA THR A 311 -28.19 -5.61 -9.74
C THR A 311 -28.06 -7.01 -9.14
N ARG A 312 -27.40 -7.12 -7.98
CA ARG A 312 -27.64 -8.23 -7.05
C ARG A 312 -27.99 -7.67 -5.68
N GLN A 313 -29.16 -8.05 -5.18
CA GLN A 313 -29.73 -7.57 -3.93
C GLN A 313 -28.91 -8.08 -2.73
N PHE A 314 -28.42 -7.14 -1.91
CA PHE A 314 -27.89 -7.44 -0.59
C PHE A 314 -29.04 -7.48 0.40
N LEU A 315 -29.34 -8.65 0.95
CA LEU A 315 -30.33 -8.79 2.01
C LEU A 315 -29.61 -8.65 3.36
N LYS A 316 -29.82 -7.51 4.02
CA LYS A 316 -29.68 -7.43 5.48
C LYS A 316 -30.80 -8.30 6.05
N LYS A 317 -30.46 -9.37 6.76
CA LYS A 317 -31.37 -10.01 7.71
C LYS A 317 -31.03 -9.49 9.10
#